data_AF-A0A7V4VW98-F1
#
_entry.id   AF-A0A7V4VW98-F1
#
_cell.length_a   1.000
_cell.length_b   1.000
_cell.length_c   1.000
_cell.angle_alpha   90.00
_cell.angle_beta   90.00
_cell.angle_gamma   90.00
#
_symmetry.space_group_name_H-M   'P 1'
#
loop_
_entity.id
_entity.type
_entity.pdbx_description
1 polymer ?
#
loop_
_entity_poly.entity_id
_entity_poly.type
_entity_poly.pdbx_seq_one_letter_code
_entity_poly.pdbx_strand_id
1 'polypeptide(L)'
;MTFSKESAFILVDILLNRHIGKTKALGELEKSALQEMGNIIIGAFVNALSKIVNRPFFISVPKIAFDITRSVFDFLLIELVKIVEKAIVMEIVFYDVSKTIHGKFFILLDIESLEFLFSVIKLK
;
A
#
# COMPACT_ATOMS: atom_id res chain seq x y z
N MET A 1 0.19 -1.88 -1.15
CA MET A 1 -0.34 -0.65 -1.77
C MET A 1 0.09 -0.63 -3.23
N THR A 2 -0.78 -0.21 -4.15
CA THR A 2 -0.48 -0.14 -5.59
C THR A 2 -0.86 1.22 -6.16
N PHE A 3 -0.06 1.70 -7.09
CA PHE A 3 -0.29 2.93 -7.85
C PHE A 3 -0.08 2.65 -9.34
N SER A 4 -0.69 3.47 -10.19
CA SER A 4 -0.31 3.50 -11.61
C SER A 4 1.13 4.02 -11.75
N LYS A 5 1.79 3.69 -12.85
CA LYS A 5 3.15 4.19 -13.15
C LYS A 5 3.21 5.72 -13.17
N GLU A 6 2.21 6.37 -13.78
CA GLU A 6 2.11 7.83 -13.82
C GLU A 6 1.96 8.41 -12.40
N SER A 7 1.05 7.84 -11.60
CA SER A 7 0.82 8.24 -10.21
C SER A 7 2.09 8.12 -9.36
N ALA A 8 2.85 7.04 -9.52
CA ALA A 8 4.11 6.84 -8.80
C ALA A 8 5.14 7.93 -9.15
N PHE A 9 5.26 8.32 -10.42
CA PHE A 9 6.18 9.39 -10.84
C PHE A 9 5.77 10.75 -10.29
N ILE A 10 4.47 11.06 -10.32
CA ILE A 10 3.96 12.33 -9.76
C ILE A 10 4.20 12.37 -8.24
N LEU A 11 3.92 11.28 -7.52
CA LEU A 11 4.19 11.19 -6.08
C LEU A 11 5.68 11.44 -5.78
N VAL A 12 6.57 10.84 -6.55
CA VAL A 12 8.02 11.06 -6.40
C VAL A 12 8.38 12.52 -6.64
N ASP A 13 7.84 13.15 -7.68
CA ASP A 13 8.10 14.56 -7.97
C ASP A 13 7.67 15.43 -6.78
N ILE A 14 6.49 15.17 -6.20
CA ILE A 14 6.01 15.89 -5.01
C ILE A 14 6.92 15.63 -3.80
N LEU A 15 7.20 14.36 -3.48
CA LEU A 15 8.01 13.96 -2.31
C LEU A 15 9.43 14.52 -2.34
N LEU A 16 10.02 14.62 -3.53
CA LEU A 16 11.37 15.14 -3.74
C LEU A 16 11.40 16.63 -4.10
N ASN A 17 10.26 17.32 -3.99
CA ASN A 17 10.09 18.74 -4.29
C ASN A 17 10.62 19.13 -5.69
N ARG A 18 10.23 18.35 -6.70
CA ARG A 18 10.55 18.53 -8.12
C ARG A 18 9.32 19.04 -8.88
N HIS A 19 9.55 19.63 -10.05
CA HIS A 19 8.45 19.92 -10.97
C HIS A 19 7.77 18.65 -11.45
N ILE A 20 6.43 18.67 -11.51
CA ILE A 20 5.62 17.53 -11.96
C ILE A 20 6.00 17.12 -13.40
N GLY A 21 6.20 15.82 -13.58
CA GLY A 21 6.59 15.22 -14.85
C GLY A 21 8.10 15.13 -15.06
N LYS A 22 8.91 15.55 -14.09
CA LYS A 22 10.38 15.44 -14.12
C LYS A 22 10.83 13.99 -14.02
N THR A 23 10.22 13.21 -13.15
CA THR A 23 10.56 11.79 -12.96
C THR A 23 10.05 10.95 -14.13
N LYS A 24 10.96 10.20 -14.77
CA LYS A 24 10.65 9.28 -15.89
C LYS A 24 10.98 7.82 -15.60
N ALA A 25 11.73 7.56 -14.53
CA ALA A 25 12.13 6.23 -14.07
C ALA A 25 12.30 6.25 -12.54
N LEU A 26 12.17 5.09 -11.90
CA LEU A 26 12.43 4.94 -10.46
C LEU A 26 13.85 4.40 -10.24
N GLY A 27 14.78 5.31 -9.91
CA GLY A 27 16.08 4.94 -9.37
C GLY A 27 16.00 4.61 -7.87
N GLU A 28 17.15 4.38 -7.24
CA GLU A 28 17.20 4.01 -5.82
C GLU A 28 16.66 5.12 -4.90
N LEU A 29 16.91 6.40 -5.23
CA LEU A 29 16.39 7.53 -4.47
C LEU A 29 14.87 7.61 -4.56
N GLU A 30 14.32 7.48 -5.77
CA GLU A 30 12.88 7.54 -6.01
C GLU A 30 12.14 6.37 -5.35
N LYS A 31 12.72 5.17 -5.41
CA LYS A 31 12.20 4.01 -4.67
C LYS A 31 12.23 4.26 -3.17
N SER A 32 13.36 4.72 -2.62
CA SER A 32 13.48 5.01 -1.19
C SER A 32 12.43 6.02 -0.70
N ALA A 33 12.19 7.08 -1.47
CA ALA A 33 11.16 8.08 -1.15
C ALA A 33 9.74 7.47 -1.11
N LEU A 34 9.39 6.63 -2.09
CA LEU A 34 8.10 5.91 -2.09
C LEU A 34 8.02 4.89 -0.95
N GLN A 35 9.15 4.30 -0.55
CA GLN A 35 9.20 3.29 0.50
C GLN A 35 8.95 3.93 1.85
N GLU A 36 9.56 5.09 2.09
CA GLU A 36 9.34 5.89 3.30
C GLU A 36 7.90 6.41 3.37
N MET A 37 7.35 6.92 2.27
CA MET A 37 5.92 7.27 2.19
C MET A 37 5.03 6.07 2.55
N GLY A 38 5.33 4.90 1.98
CA GLY A 38 4.62 3.66 2.30
C GLY A 38 4.74 3.28 3.78
N ASN A 39 5.94 3.41 4.35
CA ASN A 39 6.20 3.12 5.76
C ASN A 39 5.39 4.01 6.69
N ILE A 40 5.32 5.32 6.40
CA ILE A 40 4.51 6.29 7.16
C ILE A 40 3.02 5.94 7.09
N ILE A 41 2.48 5.70 5.89
CA ILE A 41 1.04 5.42 5.69
C ILE A 41 0.66 4.10 6.35
N ILE A 42 1.44 3.04 6.14
CA ILE A 42 1.20 1.72 6.73
C ILE A 42 1.33 1.79 8.25
N GLY A 43 2.36 2.47 8.76
CA GLY A 43 2.55 2.67 10.19
C GLY A 43 1.38 3.40 10.84
N ALA A 44 0.90 4.49 10.24
CA ALA A 44 -0.27 5.21 10.71
C ALA A 44 -1.53 4.34 10.70
N PHE A 45 -1.77 3.61 9.60
CA PHE A 45 -2.91 2.71 9.47
C PHE A 45 -2.88 1.59 10.53
N VAL A 46 -1.75 0.91 10.68
CA VAL A 46 -1.60 -0.20 11.62
C VAL A 46 -1.67 0.27 13.07
N ASN A 47 -1.14 1.46 13.38
CA ASN A 47 -1.29 2.06 14.71
C ASN A 47 -2.75 2.37 15.03
N ALA A 48 -3.51 2.91 14.07
CA ALA A 48 -4.94 3.16 14.23
C ALA A 48 -5.71 1.84 14.42
N LEU A 49 -5.40 0.83 13.59
CA LEU A 49 -6.00 -0.49 13.68
C LEU A 49 -5.71 -1.13 15.05
N SER A 50 -4.46 -1.13 15.51
CA SER A 50 -4.04 -1.69 16.80
C SER A 50 -4.87 -1.15 17.98
N LYS A 51 -5.22 0.15 17.94
CA LYS A 51 -6.07 0.78 18.96
C LYS A 51 -7.52 0.26 18.91
N ILE A 52 -8.06 0.04 17.71
CA ILE A 52 -9.41 -0.51 17.53
C ILE A 52 -9.46 -1.96 18.01
N VAL A 53 -8.47 -2.76 17.62
CA VAL A 53 -8.45 -4.19 17.96
C VAL A 53 -7.93 -4.45 19.39
N ASN A 54 -7.45 -3.40 20.07
CA ASN A 54 -6.79 -3.44 21.38
C ASN A 54 -5.70 -4.53 21.46
N ARG A 55 -4.94 -4.69 20.38
CA ARG A 55 -3.82 -5.64 20.27
C ARG A 55 -2.70 -5.02 19.44
N PRO A 56 -1.43 -5.31 19.77
CA PRO A 56 -0.31 -4.82 19.00
C PRO A 56 -0.22 -5.56 17.66
N PHE A 57 0.06 -4.80 16.60
CA PHE A 57 0.45 -5.33 15.30
C PHE A 57 1.92 -4.99 15.04
N PHE A 58 2.64 -5.93 14.44
CA PHE A 58 4.02 -5.73 14.02
C PHE A 58 4.07 -5.66 12.49
N ILE A 59 4.71 -4.64 11.95
CA ILE A 59 4.94 -4.49 10.52
C ILE A 59 6.43 -4.60 10.20
N SER A 60 6.74 -5.30 9.12
CA SER A 60 8.03 -5.19 8.47
C SER A 60 8.07 -3.94 7.58
N VAL A 61 9.27 -3.46 7.25
CA VAL A 61 9.45 -2.39 6.28
C VAL A 61 8.83 -2.79 4.93
N PRO A 62 8.02 -1.92 4.28
CA PRO A 62 7.41 -2.24 3.00
C PRO A 62 8.47 -2.52 1.93
N LYS A 63 8.23 -3.51 1.07
CA LYS A 63 9.05 -3.72 -0.13
C LYS A 63 8.39 -3.08 -1.33
N ILE A 64 9.18 -2.45 -2.19
CA ILE A 64 8.69 -1.91 -3.46
C ILE A 64 8.89 -2.93 -4.57
N ALA A 65 7.79 -3.17 -5.28
CA ALA A 65 7.74 -3.90 -6.52
C ALA A 65 7.47 -2.89 -7.64
N PHE A 66 8.40 -2.75 -8.58
CA PHE A 66 8.21 -1.92 -9.77
C PHE A 66 8.74 -2.65 -10.99
N ASP A 67 7.99 -2.58 -12.09
CA ASP A 67 8.34 -3.24 -13.36
C ASP A 67 8.52 -4.76 -13.25
N ILE A 68 7.76 -5.40 -12.34
CA ILE A 68 7.71 -6.86 -12.26
C ILE A 68 7.00 -7.40 -13.49
N THR A 69 7.57 -8.42 -14.11
CA THR A 69 6.94 -9.09 -15.25
C THR A 69 5.61 -9.71 -14.82
N ARG A 70 4.62 -9.68 -15.72
CA ARG A 70 3.29 -10.22 -15.44
C ARG A 70 3.35 -11.68 -14.98
N SER A 71 4.21 -12.50 -15.57
CA SER A 71 4.35 -13.91 -15.21
C SER A 71 4.81 -14.13 -13.78
N VAL A 72 5.75 -13.31 -13.28
CA VAL A 72 6.21 -13.38 -11.88
C VAL A 72 5.10 -12.91 -10.94
N PHE A 73 4.38 -11.85 -11.32
CA PHE A 73 3.26 -11.35 -10.54
C PHE A 73 2.12 -12.40 -10.44
N ASP A 74 1.76 -13.02 -11.55
CA ASP A 74 0.72 -14.07 -11.59
C ASP A 74 1.10 -15.27 -10.71
N PHE A 75 2.38 -15.69 -10.72
CA PHE A 75 2.86 -16.74 -9.83
C PHE A 75 2.72 -16.37 -8.34
N LEU A 76 3.09 -15.15 -7.96
CA LEU A 76 2.94 -14.66 -6.58
C LEU A 76 1.46 -14.63 -6.16
N LEU A 77 0.56 -14.23 -7.05
CA LEU A 77 -0.88 -14.23 -6.78
C LEU A 77 -1.42 -15.63 -6.53
N ILE A 78 -1.00 -16.63 -7.32
CA ILE A 78 -1.44 -18.03 -7.13
C ILE A 78 -1.07 -18.55 -5.74
N GLU A 79 0.14 -18.26 -5.25
CA GLU A 79 0.55 -18.66 -3.91
C GLU A 79 -0.24 -17.90 -2.83
N LEU A 80 -0.51 -16.61 -3.01
CA LEU A 80 -1.27 -15.81 -2.05
C LEU A 80 -2.73 -16.26 -1.92
N VAL A 81 -3.38 -16.65 -3.02
CA VAL A 81 -4.79 -17.09 -3.01
C VAL A 81 -4.98 -18.39 -2.22
N LYS A 82 -3.94 -19.21 -2.05
CA LYS A 82 -4.02 -20.41 -1.20
C LYS A 82 -4.14 -20.07 0.29
N ILE A 83 -3.65 -18.89 0.69
CA ILE A 83 -3.55 -18.46 2.09
C ILE A 83 -4.71 -17.51 2.43
N VAL A 84 -5.22 -16.78 1.45
CA VAL A 84 -6.11 -15.64 1.63
C VAL A 84 -7.38 -15.86 0.81
N GLU A 85 -8.52 -16.06 1.49
CA GLU A 85 -9.82 -16.18 0.82
C GLU A 85 -10.42 -14.82 0.44
N LYS A 86 -10.20 -13.80 1.28
CA LYS A 86 -10.81 -12.48 1.14
C LYS A 86 -9.77 -11.39 1.36
N ALA A 87 -9.91 -10.33 0.59
CA ALA A 87 -9.07 -9.14 0.71
C ALA A 87 -9.92 -7.92 1.05
N ILE A 88 -9.45 -7.11 2.00
CA ILE A 88 -10.00 -5.78 2.22
C ILE A 88 -9.27 -4.82 1.29
N VAL A 89 -10.03 -4.11 0.46
CA VAL A 89 -9.50 -3.11 -0.46
C VAL A 89 -9.94 -1.74 0.02
N MET A 90 -8.97 -0.86 0.25
CA MET A 90 -9.22 0.54 0.57
C MET A 90 -8.65 1.41 -0.54
N GLU A 91 -9.36 2.46 -0.90
CA GLU A 91 -8.84 3.49 -1.78
C GLU A 91 -8.08 4.52 -0.94
N ILE A 92 -6.90 4.91 -1.41
CA ILE A 92 -6.13 6.02 -0.85
C ILE A 92 -6.12 7.13 -1.88
N VAL A 93 -6.59 8.31 -1.48
CA VAL A 93 -6.64 9.49 -2.34
C VAL A 93 -5.70 10.54 -1.76
N PHE A 94 -4.71 10.94 -2.56
CA PHE A 94 -3.84 12.07 -2.25
C PHE A 94 -4.38 13.29 -2.98
N TYR A 95 -4.62 14.35 -2.20
CA TYR A 95 -5.03 15.64 -2.71
C TYR A 95 -3.83 16.57 -2.71
N ASP A 96 -3.44 17.04 -3.89
CA ASP A 96 -2.51 18.16 -4.06
C ASP A 96 -3.14 19.19 -5.01
N VAL A 97 -2.68 20.44 -4.93
CA VAL A 97 -3.25 21.62 -5.62
C VAL A 97 -3.36 21.43 -7.14
N SER A 98 -2.53 20.55 -7.71
CA SER A 98 -2.42 20.35 -9.16
C SER A 98 -3.06 19.07 -9.69
N LYS A 99 -3.13 17.99 -8.88
CA LYS A 99 -3.64 16.68 -9.29
C LYS A 99 -4.15 15.86 -8.10
N THR A 100 -5.17 15.04 -8.36
CA THR A 100 -5.62 13.98 -7.45
C THR A 100 -4.95 12.66 -7.82
N ILE A 101 -4.37 11.98 -6.85
CA ILE A 101 -3.68 10.70 -7.08
C ILE A 101 -4.42 9.59 -6.33
N HIS A 102 -4.82 8.56 -7.07
CA HIS A 102 -5.51 7.40 -6.54
C HIS A 102 -4.55 6.23 -6.38
N GLY A 103 -4.55 5.64 -5.19
CA GLY A 103 -3.88 4.40 -4.86
C GLY A 103 -4.86 3.39 -4.30
N LYS A 104 -4.47 2.12 -4.32
CA LYS A 104 -5.20 1.05 -3.65
C LYS A 104 -4.35 0.42 -2.56
N PHE A 105 -4.95 0.22 -1.41
CA PHE A 105 -4.38 -0.50 -0.29
C PHE A 105 -5.10 -1.82 -0.12
N PHE A 106 -4.34 -2.91 -0.02
CA PHE A 106 -4.87 -4.25 0.09
C PHE A 106 -4.43 -4.80 1.44
N ILE A 107 -5.38 -5.34 2.20
CA ILE A 107 -5.11 -6.12 3.40
C ILE A 107 -5.52 -7.54 3.06
N LEU A 108 -4.53 -8.42 3.10
CA LEU A 108 -4.69 -9.84 2.86
C LEU A 108 -4.59 -10.52 4.22
N LEU A 109 -5.67 -11.18 4.64
CA LEU A 109 -5.78 -11.87 5.91
C LEU A 109 -6.23 -13.31 5.65
N ASP A 110 -5.75 -14.25 6.46
CA ASP A 110 -6.40 -15.54 6.56
C ASP A 110 -7.82 -15.39 7.15
N ILE A 111 -8.61 -16.46 7.03
CA ILE A 111 -10.00 -16.45 7.46
C ILE A 111 -10.15 -16.18 8.97
N GLU A 112 -9.28 -16.74 9.80
CA GLU A 112 -9.31 -16.59 11.26
C GLU A 112 -9.08 -15.12 11.67
N SER A 113 -8.07 -14.47 11.06
CA SER A 113 -7.73 -13.08 11.29
C SER A 113 -8.83 -12.14 10.80
N LEU A 114 -9.49 -12.47 9.68
CA LEU A 114 -10.60 -11.69 9.15
C LEU A 114 -11.85 -11.78 10.04
N GLU A 115 -12.21 -12.98 10.49
CA GLU A 115 -13.32 -13.18 11.43
C GLU A 115 -13.07 -12.45 12.75
N PHE A 116 -11.85 -12.55 13.28
CA PHE A 116 -11.45 -11.80 14.46
C PHE A 116 -11.59 -10.28 14.23
N LEU A 117 -11.07 -9.76 13.12
CA LEU A 117 -11.16 -8.35 12.77
C LEU A 117 -12.62 -7.87 12.73
N PHE A 118 -13.52 -8.61 12.09
CA PHE A 118 -14.95 -8.27 12.03
C PHE A 118 -15.64 -8.36 13.38
N SER A 119 -15.25 -9.31 14.23
CA SER A 119 -15.80 -9.44 15.59
C SER A 119 -15.52 -8.21 16.45
N VAL A 120 -14.36 -7.57 16.26
CA VAL A 120 -13.94 -6.41 17.05
C VAL A 120 -14.47 -5.09 16.47
N ILE A 121 -14.55 -4.97 15.14
CA ILE A 121 -14.99 -3.72 14.49
C ILE A 121 -16.50 -3.48 14.64
N LYS A 122 -17.30 -4.48 15.06
CA LYS A 122 -18.77 -4.38 15.17
C LYS A 122 -19.36 -3.73 13.91
N LEU A 123 -19.10 -4.31 12.74
CA LEU A 123 -19.90 -4.01 11.56
C LEU A 123 -21.31 -4.58 11.84
N LYS A 124 -22.22 -3.70 12.26
CA LYS A 124 -23.66 -3.97 12.21
C LYS A 124 -24.14 -3.90 10.77
#